data_AF-A0A7S3HNW4-F1
#
_entry.id   AF-A0A7S3HNW4-F1
#
_cell.length_a   1.000
_cell.length_b   1.000
_cell.length_c   1.000
_cell.angle_alpha   90.00
_cell.angle_beta   90.00
_cell.angle_gamma   90.00
#
_symmetry.space_group_name_H-M   'P 1'
#
loop_
_entity.id
_entity.type
_entity.pdbx_description
1 polymer ?
#
loop_
_entity_poly.entity_id
_entity_poly.type
_entity_poly.pdbx_seq_one_letter_code
_entity_poly.pdbx_strand_id
1 'polypeptide(L)'
;LTDAHLKSYVDTNYTAENMVIAASGPLKHEQLVQLASASFGGVKAGGPKPGSTKPYFCGAELIYRNDEMGPLAYLSVGWEGVPWRSPDAVTFMVMEHVIGSYKKNTGLVPGNISGNRVVN
;
A
#
# COMPACT_ATOMS: atom_id res chain seq x y z
N LEU A 1 20.46 -10.71 -11.46
CA LEU A 1 20.34 -10.89 -9.99
C LEU A 1 21.02 -12.21 -9.64
N THR A 2 21.95 -12.23 -8.69
CA THR A 2 22.68 -13.46 -8.29
C THR A 2 22.33 -13.83 -6.85
N ASP A 3 22.62 -15.07 -6.44
CA ASP A 3 22.41 -15.54 -5.06
C ASP A 3 23.17 -14.67 -4.03
N ALA A 4 24.36 -14.19 -4.39
CA ALA A 4 25.14 -13.27 -3.56
C ALA A 4 24.41 -11.94 -3.27
N HIS A 5 23.65 -11.42 -4.24
CA HIS A 5 22.88 -10.19 -4.05
C HIS A 5 21.72 -10.40 -3.06
N LEU A 6 21.06 -11.56 -3.10
CA LEU A 6 19.99 -11.89 -2.17
C LEU A 6 20.51 -12.04 -0.74
N LYS A 7 21.63 -12.77 -0.56
CA LYS A 7 22.28 -12.93 0.74
C LYS A 7 22.68 -11.58 1.35
N SER A 8 23.32 -10.72 0.55
CA SER A 8 23.69 -9.36 0.99
C SER A 8 22.48 -8.52 1.38
N TYR A 9 21.37 -8.60 0.63
CA TYR A 9 20.16 -7.87 0.95
C TYR A 9 19.52 -8.33 2.28
N VAL A 10 19.45 -9.65 2.50
CA VAL A 10 18.93 -10.22 3.75
C VAL A 10 19.80 -9.79 4.94
N ASP A 11 21.12 -9.97 4.84
CA ASP A 11 22.05 -9.60 5.91
C ASP A 11 21.99 -8.10 6.29
N THR A 12 21.69 -7.23 5.32
CA THR A 12 21.66 -5.78 5.53
C THR A 12 20.31 -5.29 6.05
N ASN A 13 19.19 -5.84 5.57
CA ASN A 13 17.85 -5.29 5.85
C ASN A 13 17.09 -6.06 6.94
N TYR A 14 17.38 -7.34 7.16
CA TYR A 14 16.64 -8.18 8.12
C TYR A 14 17.29 -8.10 9.51
N THR A 15 17.21 -6.91 10.12
CA THR A 15 17.71 -6.64 11.47
C THR A 15 16.57 -6.53 12.48
N ALA A 16 16.88 -6.67 13.76
CA ALA A 16 15.89 -6.69 14.84
C ALA A 16 14.97 -5.45 14.87
N GLU A 17 15.47 -4.26 14.53
CA GLU A 17 14.75 -2.98 14.56
C GLU A 17 13.81 -2.77 13.37
N ASN A 18 13.98 -3.57 12.31
CA ASN A 18 13.17 -3.54 11.09
C ASN A 18 12.12 -4.66 11.04
N MET A 19 12.06 -5.51 12.08
CA MET A 19 11.11 -6.60 12.18
C MET A 19 10.04 -6.29 13.24
N VAL A 20 8.78 -6.59 12.92
CA VAL A 20 7.66 -6.50 13.87
C VAL A 20 6.87 -7.79 13.79
N ILE A 21 6.65 -8.44 14.94
CA ILE A 21 5.83 -9.64 15.05
C ILE A 21 4.42 -9.22 15.44
N ALA A 22 3.46 -9.47 14.56
CA ALA A 22 2.04 -9.24 14.82
C ALA A 22 1.33 -10.60 14.93
N ALA A 23 0.53 -10.77 15.99
CA ALA A 23 -0.31 -11.94 16.19
C ALA A 23 -1.70 -11.51 16.67
N SER A 24 -2.73 -12.20 16.22
CA SER A 24 -4.13 -11.96 16.58
C SER A 24 -4.82 -13.29 16.86
N GLY A 25 -5.65 -13.34 17.90
CA GLY A 25 -6.37 -14.56 18.32
C GLY A 25 -6.37 -14.78 19.84
N PRO A 26 -6.84 -15.96 20.31
CA PRO A 26 -6.88 -16.33 21.72
C PRO A 26 -5.48 -16.70 22.24
N LEU A 27 -4.61 -15.71 22.34
CA LEU A 27 -3.22 -15.85 22.79
C LEU A 27 -2.91 -14.85 23.89
N LYS A 28 -2.06 -15.24 24.85
CA LYS A 28 -1.54 -14.32 25.86
C LYS A 28 -0.28 -13.65 25.33
N HIS A 29 -0.17 -12.34 25.52
CA HIS A 29 1.00 -11.57 25.07
C HIS A 29 2.32 -12.15 25.62
N GLU A 30 2.35 -12.57 26.88
CA GLU A 30 3.53 -13.15 27.52
C GLU A 30 4.04 -14.41 26.81
N GLN A 31 3.14 -15.29 26.38
CA GLN A 31 3.49 -16.51 25.64
C GLN A 31 4.08 -16.17 24.27
N LEU A 32 3.52 -15.16 23.60
CA LEU A 32 4.04 -14.67 22.32
C LEU A 32 5.45 -14.09 22.48
N VAL A 33 5.67 -13.25 23.51
CA VAL A 33 6.98 -12.67 23.78
C VAL A 33 8.00 -13.76 24.11
N GLN A 34 7.65 -14.74 24.94
CA GLN A 34 8.55 -15.84 25.28
C GLN A 34 8.98 -16.64 24.04
N LEU A 35 8.03 -16.99 23.18
CA LEU A 35 8.32 -17.70 21.93
C LEU A 35 9.14 -16.83 20.97
N ALA A 36 8.78 -15.55 20.83
CA ALA A 36 9.48 -14.60 19.98
C ALA A 36 10.94 -14.42 20.44
N SER A 37 11.18 -14.27 21.75
CA SER A 37 12.54 -14.20 22.30
C SER A 37 13.32 -15.49 22.08
N ALA A 38 12.68 -16.66 22.22
CA ALA A 38 13.33 -17.94 21.99
C ALA A 38 13.72 -18.17 20.51
N SER A 39 12.85 -17.79 19.56
CA SER A 39 13.10 -18.00 18.13
C SER A 39 13.91 -16.89 17.46
N PHE A 40 13.71 -15.64 17.87
CA PHE A 40 14.29 -14.45 17.20
C PHE A 40 15.32 -13.71 18.06
N GLY A 41 15.65 -14.19 19.26
CA GLY A 41 16.66 -13.56 20.13
C GLY A 41 18.07 -13.52 19.54
N GLY A 42 18.38 -14.36 18.53
CA GLY A 42 19.66 -14.38 17.83
C GLY A 42 19.75 -13.50 16.59
N VAL A 43 18.71 -12.71 16.26
CA VAL A 43 18.73 -11.82 15.10
C VAL A 43 19.73 -10.69 15.33
N LYS A 44 20.50 -10.34 14.29
CA LYS A 44 21.49 -9.25 14.35
C LYS A 44 20.79 -7.92 14.66
N ALA A 45 21.33 -7.18 15.63
CA ALA A 45 20.98 -5.78 15.83
C ALA A 45 21.51 -4.96 14.66
N GLY A 46 20.68 -4.07 14.14
CA GLY A 46 20.96 -3.19 13.02
C GLY A 46 21.47 -1.82 13.47
N GLY A 47 21.97 -1.07 12.49
CA GLY A 47 22.32 0.33 12.68
C GLY A 47 21.09 1.26 12.71
N PRO A 48 21.29 2.56 12.99
CA PRO A 48 20.22 3.55 12.91
C PRO A 48 19.58 3.53 11.52
N LYS A 49 18.24 3.56 11.49
CA LYS A 49 17.47 3.51 10.24
C LYS A 49 17.93 4.65 9.31
N PRO A 50 18.27 4.37 8.04
CA PRO A 50 18.60 5.42 7.10
C PRO A 50 17.39 6.37 7.01
N GLY A 51 17.65 7.68 7.13
CA GLY A 51 16.60 8.70 7.01
C GLY A 51 15.92 8.56 5.66
N SER A 52 14.61 8.31 5.65
CA SER A 52 13.83 8.28 4.42
C SER A 52 13.73 9.71 3.89
N THR A 53 14.42 9.99 2.79
CA THR A 53 14.22 11.24 2.05
C THR A 53 12.86 11.20 1.37
N LYS A 54 12.09 12.28 1.48
CA LYS A 54 10.80 12.38 0.79
C LYS A 54 11.04 12.32 -0.73
N PRO A 55 10.41 11.40 -1.47
CA PRO A 55 10.49 11.39 -2.91
C PRO A 55 9.82 12.64 -3.49
N TYR A 56 10.38 13.18 -4.58
CA TYR A 56 9.82 14.35 -5.25
C TYR A 56 8.70 13.95 -6.19
N PHE A 57 7.53 14.55 -6.04
CA PHE A 57 6.41 14.35 -6.95
C PHE A 57 6.61 15.17 -8.22
N CYS A 58 6.66 14.50 -9.37
CA CYS A 58 6.73 15.14 -10.69
C CYS A 58 5.45 14.81 -11.46
N GLY A 59 4.78 15.84 -11.98
CA GLY A 59 3.67 15.64 -12.90
C GLY A 59 4.19 15.07 -14.22
N ALA A 60 3.74 13.86 -14.57
CA ALA A 60 4.08 13.20 -15.81
C ALA A 60 2.86 12.46 -16.36
N GLU A 61 2.80 12.33 -17.67
CA GLU A 61 1.79 11.52 -18.36
C GLU A 61 2.46 10.36 -19.08
N LEU A 62 1.81 9.20 -19.04
CA LEU A 62 2.22 8.01 -19.78
C LEU A 62 1.00 7.50 -20.54
N ILE A 63 1.06 7.61 -21.86
CA ILE A 63 0.00 7.11 -22.75
C ILE A 63 0.54 5.88 -23.47
N TYR A 64 -0.05 4.73 -23.19
CA TYR A 64 0.26 3.48 -23.88
C TYR A 64 -0.93 3.05 -24.71
N ARG A 65 -0.78 3.10 -26.04
CA ARG A 65 -1.81 2.63 -26.97
C ARG A 65 -1.60 1.15 -27.25
N ASN A 66 -2.60 0.33 -26.93
CA ASN A 66 -2.64 -1.07 -27.30
C ASN A 66 -4.03 -1.44 -27.83
N ASP A 67 -4.13 -1.61 -29.14
CA ASP A 67 -5.39 -1.90 -29.83
C ASP A 67 -5.84 -3.38 -29.63
N GLU A 68 -4.99 -4.23 -29.05
CA GLU A 68 -5.31 -5.63 -28.70
C GLU A 68 -5.99 -5.78 -27.32
N MET A 69 -6.00 -4.74 -26.49
CA MET A 69 -6.62 -4.78 -25.14
C MET A 69 -8.15 -4.73 -25.15
N GLY A 70 -8.76 -4.74 -26.34
CA GLY A 70 -10.21 -4.68 -26.52
C GLY A 70 -10.76 -3.25 -26.58
N PRO A 71 -12.08 -3.05 -26.48
CA PRO A 71 -12.73 -1.78 -26.76
C PRO A 71 -12.68 -0.76 -25.59
N LEU A 72 -11.97 -1.07 -24.51
CA LEU A 72 -11.96 -0.26 -23.29
C LEU A 72 -10.61 0.44 -23.11
N ALA A 73 -10.66 1.71 -22.69
CA ALA A 73 -9.48 2.44 -22.23
C ALA A 73 -9.44 2.48 -20.70
N TYR A 74 -8.23 2.33 -20.14
CA TYR A 74 -7.99 2.44 -18.70
C TYR A 74 -7.21 3.73 -18.43
N LEU A 75 -7.75 4.59 -17.56
CA LEU A 75 -7.14 5.85 -17.18
C LEU A 75 -6.95 5.88 -15.66
N SER A 76 -5.76 6.30 -15.21
CA SER A 76 -5.48 6.60 -13.82
C SER A 76 -4.83 7.98 -13.71
N VAL A 77 -5.38 8.81 -12.84
CA VAL A 77 -4.81 10.13 -12.49
C VAL A 77 -4.56 10.18 -10.99
N GLY A 78 -3.50 10.86 -10.59
CA GLY A 78 -3.11 10.98 -9.19
C GLY A 78 -2.39 12.30 -8.92
N TRP A 79 -2.39 12.69 -7.65
CA TRP A 79 -1.76 13.91 -7.16
C TRP A 79 -0.81 13.59 -6.01
N GLU A 80 -0.01 14.57 -5.60
CA GLU A 80 0.84 14.45 -4.42
C GLU A 80 -0.03 14.26 -3.16
N GLY A 81 0.21 13.14 -2.46
CA GLY A 81 -0.45 12.85 -1.19
C GLY A 81 0.32 13.38 0.01
N VAL A 82 -0.23 13.14 1.20
CA VAL A 82 0.37 13.50 2.49
C VAL A 82 1.05 12.29 3.14
N PRO A 83 2.12 12.48 3.94
CA PRO A 83 2.74 11.38 4.68
C PRO A 83 1.80 10.83 5.76
N TRP A 84 1.98 9.56 6.13
CA TRP A 84 1.17 8.87 7.14
C TRP A 84 1.07 9.57 8.50
N ARG A 85 2.10 10.32 8.90
CA ARG A 85 2.14 11.07 10.16
C ARG A 85 1.59 12.50 10.04
N SER A 86 1.11 12.90 8.87
CA SER A 86 0.50 14.22 8.67
C SER A 86 -0.84 14.30 9.42
N PRO A 87 -1.18 15.44 10.05
CA PRO A 87 -2.53 15.66 10.57
C PRO A 87 -3.61 15.53 9.49
N ASP A 88 -3.26 15.79 8.22
CA ASP A 88 -4.18 15.72 7.09
C ASP A 88 -4.38 14.30 6.52
N ALA A 89 -3.68 13.28 7.04
CA ALA A 89 -3.79 11.92 6.52
C ALA A 89 -5.23 11.38 6.62
N VAL A 90 -5.91 11.69 7.72
CA VAL A 90 -7.33 11.32 7.91
C VAL A 90 -8.23 12.08 6.95
N THR A 91 -7.94 13.35 6.68
CA THR A 91 -8.69 14.17 5.72
C THR A 91 -8.62 13.58 4.31
N PHE A 92 -7.44 13.11 3.88
CA PHE A 92 -7.28 12.43 2.59
C PHE A 92 -8.03 11.09 2.53
N MET A 93 -8.06 10.32 3.62
CA MET A 93 -8.89 9.10 3.67
C MET A 93 -10.37 9.42 3.57
N VAL A 94 -10.84 10.50 4.20
CA VAL A 94 -12.24 10.95 4.06
C VAL A 94 -12.52 11.40 2.63
N MET A 95 -11.60 12.15 2.00
CA MET A 95 -11.72 12.55 0.60
C MET A 95 -11.83 11.34 -0.34
N GLU A 96 -11.03 10.29 -0.14
CA GLU A 96 -11.13 9.03 -0.87
C GLU A 96 -12.53 8.41 -0.73
N HIS A 97 -13.07 8.35 0.50
CA HIS A 97 -14.40 7.80 0.74
C HIS A 97 -15.52 8.64 0.11
N VAL A 98 -15.36 9.97 0.08
CA VAL A 98 -16.33 10.88 -0.55
C VAL A 98 -16.34 10.73 -2.07
N ILE A 99 -15.17 10.57 -2.71
CA ILE A 99 -15.08 10.27 -4.15
C ILE A 99 -15.69 8.89 -4.43
N GLY A 100 -15.37 7.93 -3.57
CA GLY A 100 -15.90 6.58 -3.62
C GLY A 100 -15.45 5.79 -4.85
N SER A 101 -16.12 4.66 -5.08
CA SER A 101 -15.90 3.83 -6.26
C SER A 101 -17.22 3.51 -6.95
N TYR A 102 -17.18 3.41 -8.27
CA TYR A 102 -18.33 3.07 -9.09
C TYR A 102 -18.02 1.86 -9.94
N LYS A 103 -18.93 0.89 -9.94
CA LYS A 103 -18.90 -0.27 -10.83
C LYS A 103 -20.28 -0.48 -11.46
N LYS A 104 -20.29 -0.56 -12.79
CA LYS A 104 -21.50 -0.81 -13.56
C LYS A 104 -22.14 -2.15 -13.13
N ASN A 105 -23.45 -2.15 -12.92
CA ASN A 105 -24.28 -3.30 -12.54
C ASN A 105 -24.11 -3.86 -11.10
N THR A 106 -23.53 -3.10 -10.18
CA THR A 106 -23.44 -3.49 -8.76
C THR A 106 -24.06 -2.41 -7.86
N GLY A 107 -25.03 -2.78 -7.03
CA GLY A 107 -25.65 -1.90 -6.03
C GLY A 107 -26.74 -0.96 -6.56
N LEU A 108 -27.00 0.13 -5.82
CA LEU A 108 -27.91 1.21 -6.22
C LEU A 108 -27.22 2.12 -7.23
N VAL A 109 -27.12 1.64 -8.46
CA VAL A 109 -26.54 2.36 -9.59
C VAL A 109 -27.49 3.49 -10.03
N PRO A 110 -26.99 4.71 -10.37
CA PRO A 110 -27.73 5.73 -11.09
C PRO A 110 -28.15 5.18 -12.46
N GLY A 111 -29.30 4.53 -12.48
CA GLY A 111 -29.84 3.74 -13.57
C GLY A 111 -31.04 2.89 -13.10
N ASN A 112 -31.06 2.50 -11.82
CA ASN A 112 -32.27 1.97 -11.16
C ASN A 112 -33.12 3.07 -10.48
N ILE A 113 -32.56 4.28 -10.25
CA ILE A 113 -33.27 5.42 -9.63
C ILE A 113 -32.98 6.77 -10.34
N SER A 114 -31.97 6.86 -11.21
CA SER A 114 -31.63 8.12 -11.90
C SER A 114 -31.89 8.00 -13.40
N GLY A 115 -32.72 8.90 -13.93
CA GLY A 115 -33.16 8.97 -15.34
C GLY A 115 -32.10 9.44 -16.34
N ASN A 116 -30.84 9.63 -15.94
CA ASN A 116 -29.77 9.94 -16.88
C ASN A 116 -29.23 8.66 -17.53
N ARG A 117 -30.03 8.13 -18.46
CA ARG A 117 -29.60 7.16 -19.46
C ARG A 117 -28.66 7.87 -20.43
N VAL A 118 -27.39 7.46 -20.48
CA VAL A 118 -26.51 7.82 -21.59
C VAL A 118 -27.15 7.26 -22.85
N VAL A 119 -27.67 8.15 -23.68
CA VAL A 119 -28.20 7.83 -25.00
C VAL A 119 -26.99 7.51 -25.86
N ASN A 120 -27.01 6.33 -26.49
CA ASN A 120 -26.02 5.91 -27.47
C ASN A 120 -26.38 6.51 -28.83
#